data_AF-A0A3D5VFA0-F1
#
_entry.id   AF-A0A3D5VFA0-F1
#
_cell.length_a   1.000
_cell.length_b   1.000
_cell.length_c   1.000
_cell.angle_alpha   90.00
_cell.angle_beta   90.00
_cell.angle_gamma   90.00
#
_symmetry.space_group_name_H-M   'P 1'
#
loop_
_entity.id
_entity.type
_entity.pdbx_description
1 polymer ?
#
loop_
_entity_poly.entity_id
_entity_poly.type
_entity_poly.pdbx_seq_one_letter_code
_entity_poly.pdbx_strand_id
1 'polypeptide(L)'
;NFAIKKLRNTEVSITDSLLKLSYTNFDIGNGSIDSLIYRKVTSNEILLKAYVHANVAGETATEVKSTTLYQQPSNQINLSSAITAAGSVTVQGSAEVNGDISENTPPDFEEIFGIDKQHAKDYANNYYVDPANNITPVADITWIDLEENSSFIISSNWEGSGILIVNGNLNVSGNMYFQGIVWIMGNVRISGNANFDGALFVESTIEIDGDATLTGNCEVNFDSNVLSEDIYNMPVFSSYYITNWN
;
A
#
# COMPACT_ATOMS: atom_id res chain seq x y z
N ASN A 1 2.16 16.92 -28.12
CA ASN A 1 1.19 17.53 -27.16
C ASN A 1 0.01 16.66 -26.72
N PHE A 2 -0.45 15.66 -27.48
CA PHE A 2 -1.48 14.69 -27.00
C PHE A 2 -0.91 13.45 -26.32
N ALA A 3 0.40 13.31 -26.41
CA ALA A 3 1.16 12.14 -26.08
C ALA A 3 1.14 11.69 -24.63
N ILE A 4 1.63 12.61 -23.78
CA ILE A 4 1.98 12.30 -22.41
C ILE A 4 0.76 12.44 -21.51
N LYS A 5 -0.32 13.07 -21.99
CA LYS A 5 -1.63 13.11 -21.32
C LYS A 5 -2.25 11.71 -21.14
N LYS A 6 -1.96 10.75 -22.04
CA LYS A 6 -2.46 9.36 -21.94
C LYS A 6 -1.65 8.47 -20.98
N LEU A 7 -0.47 8.90 -20.55
CA LEU A 7 0.36 8.17 -19.57
C LEU A 7 -0.16 8.29 -18.13
N ARG A 8 -1.22 9.08 -17.90
CA ARG A 8 -1.91 9.19 -16.59
C ARG A 8 -2.56 7.88 -16.11
N ASN A 9 -2.65 6.85 -16.95
CA ASN A 9 -3.29 5.58 -16.63
C ASN A 9 -2.30 4.40 -16.55
N THR A 10 -1.01 4.69 -16.47
CA THR A 10 0.00 3.67 -16.14
C THR A 10 0.83 4.24 -15.00
N GLU A 11 0.50 3.81 -13.80
CA GLU A 11 1.27 4.07 -12.59
C GLU A 11 2.71 3.54 -12.76
N VAL A 12 3.68 4.33 -12.32
CA VAL A 12 5.11 4.00 -12.41
C VAL A 12 5.71 4.24 -11.04
N SER A 13 6.12 3.17 -10.36
CA SER A 13 6.91 3.27 -9.13
C SER A 13 8.34 3.67 -9.50
N ILE A 14 8.81 4.81 -8.98
CA ILE A 14 10.11 5.39 -9.32
C ILE A 14 11.04 5.18 -8.13
N THR A 15 11.93 4.19 -8.25
CA THR A 15 13.04 4.00 -7.30
C THR A 15 14.16 5.00 -7.61
N ASP A 16 15.10 5.19 -6.68
CA ASP A 16 16.23 6.16 -6.78
C ASP A 16 17.16 5.97 -8.01
N SER A 17 16.89 4.98 -8.87
CA SER A 17 17.65 4.66 -10.07
C SER A 17 17.00 5.20 -11.35
N LEU A 18 17.81 5.35 -12.40
CA LEU A 18 17.35 5.82 -13.71
C LEU A 18 16.54 4.71 -14.39
N LEU A 19 15.22 4.71 -14.22
CA LEU A 19 14.34 3.72 -14.86
C LEU A 19 14.05 4.14 -16.31
N LYS A 20 14.23 3.20 -17.24
CA LYS A 20 13.83 3.34 -18.64
C LYS A 20 12.69 2.38 -18.95
N LEU A 21 11.52 2.91 -19.27
CA LEU A 21 10.45 2.14 -19.88
C LEU A 21 10.57 2.24 -21.40
N SER A 22 10.59 1.10 -22.08
CA SER A 22 10.58 1.04 -23.55
C SER A 22 9.20 0.63 -24.04
N TYR A 23 8.77 1.25 -25.13
CA TYR A 23 7.50 1.00 -25.77
C TYR A 23 7.75 0.59 -27.21
N THR A 24 6.96 -0.36 -27.72
CA THR A 24 7.08 -0.82 -29.10
C THR A 24 6.35 0.06 -30.09
N ASN A 25 5.28 0.77 -29.70
CA ASN A 25 4.55 1.79 -30.48
C ASN A 25 3.46 2.46 -29.62
N PHE A 26 3.83 3.29 -28.64
CA PHE A 26 2.82 4.03 -27.87
C PHE A 26 2.37 5.26 -28.68
N ASP A 27 1.26 5.13 -29.43
CA ASP A 27 0.80 6.16 -30.37
C ASP A 27 0.28 7.43 -29.69
N ILE A 28 0.76 8.57 -30.18
CA ILE A 28 0.59 9.88 -29.57
C ILE A 28 0.36 11.01 -30.58
N GLY A 29 -0.91 11.35 -30.86
CA GLY A 29 -1.21 12.43 -31.82
C GLY A 29 -0.53 12.17 -33.16
N ASN A 30 0.52 12.94 -33.49
CA ASN A 30 1.28 12.81 -34.75
C ASN A 30 2.58 11.98 -34.62
N GLY A 31 2.75 11.15 -33.60
CA GLY A 31 3.96 10.32 -33.42
C GLY A 31 3.75 9.09 -32.53
N SER A 32 4.83 8.46 -32.10
CA SER A 32 4.91 7.37 -31.12
C SER A 32 5.92 7.72 -30.01
N ILE A 33 5.68 7.28 -28.78
CA ILE A 33 6.72 7.23 -27.73
C ILE A 33 7.41 5.88 -27.83
N ASP A 34 8.74 5.92 -27.85
CA ASP A 34 9.60 4.74 -27.90
C ASP A 34 10.20 4.42 -26.53
N SER A 35 10.48 5.46 -25.73
CA SER A 35 10.87 5.26 -24.33
C SER A 35 10.57 6.45 -23.44
N LEU A 36 10.32 6.15 -22.16
CA LEU A 36 10.30 7.12 -21.07
C LEU A 36 11.50 6.85 -20.17
N ILE A 37 12.19 7.91 -19.76
CA ILE A 37 13.26 7.85 -18.78
C ILE A 37 12.88 8.73 -17.60
N TYR A 38 12.94 8.15 -16.40
CA TYR A 38 12.67 8.81 -15.13
C TYR A 38 13.96 9.01 -14.37
N ARG A 39 14.08 10.14 -13.66
CA ARG A 39 15.20 10.40 -12.75
C ARG A 39 14.71 11.21 -11.58
N LYS A 40 14.86 10.69 -10.36
CA LYS A 40 14.64 11.45 -9.13
C LYS A 40 15.67 12.58 -9.03
N VAL A 41 15.20 13.81 -8.78
CA VAL A 41 16.02 15.03 -8.66
C VAL A 41 16.16 15.45 -7.21
N THR A 42 15.06 15.40 -6.46
CA THR A 42 14.99 15.59 -5.00
C THR A 42 14.06 14.53 -4.40
N SER A 43 13.79 14.57 -3.09
CA SER A 43 12.81 13.67 -2.46
C SER A 43 11.42 13.75 -3.12
N ASN A 44 11.03 14.93 -3.63
CA ASN A 44 9.66 15.21 -4.08
C ASN A 44 9.58 15.57 -5.57
N GLU A 45 10.70 15.53 -6.30
CA GLU A 45 10.77 15.95 -7.70
C GLU A 45 11.37 14.86 -8.58
N ILE A 46 10.68 14.56 -9.68
CA ILE A 46 11.10 13.56 -10.66
C ILE A 46 11.14 14.21 -12.03
N LEU A 47 12.28 14.11 -12.70
CA LEU A 47 12.42 14.49 -14.10
C LEU A 47 11.97 13.32 -14.99
N LEU A 48 10.93 13.55 -15.80
CA LEU A 48 10.47 12.64 -16.84
C LEU A 48 10.92 13.14 -18.21
N LYS A 49 11.59 12.27 -18.98
CA LYS A 49 11.93 12.50 -20.39
C LYS A 49 11.21 11.49 -21.27
N ALA A 50 10.53 11.97 -22.30
CA ALA A 50 9.90 11.15 -23.33
C ALA A 50 10.65 11.28 -24.66
N TYR A 51 11.03 10.14 -25.24
CA TYR A 51 11.62 10.06 -26.56
C TYR A 51 10.51 9.76 -27.56
N VAL A 52 10.23 10.74 -28.41
CA VAL A 52 9.13 10.75 -29.37
C VAL A 52 9.69 10.59 -30.78
N HIS A 53 9.14 9.67 -31.54
CA HIS A 53 9.31 9.59 -32.99
C HIS A 53 8.05 10.09 -33.68
N ALA A 54 8.17 11.08 -34.56
CA ALA A 54 7.05 11.64 -35.30
C ALA A 54 7.36 11.65 -36.80
N ASN A 55 6.36 11.40 -37.63
CA ASN A 55 6.48 11.62 -39.07
C ASN A 55 6.00 13.04 -39.38
N VAL A 56 6.91 13.92 -39.78
CA VAL A 56 6.60 15.32 -40.11
C VAL A 56 6.94 15.52 -41.58
N ALA A 57 5.92 15.77 -42.40
CA ALA A 57 6.06 16.01 -43.83
C ALA A 57 6.76 14.88 -44.62
N GLY A 58 6.64 13.63 -44.18
CA GLY A 58 7.24 12.46 -44.85
C GLY A 58 8.62 12.06 -44.30
N GLU A 59 9.18 12.83 -43.37
CA GLU A 59 10.45 12.52 -42.71
C GLU A 59 10.23 12.07 -41.26
N THR A 60 11.02 11.09 -40.82
CA THR A 60 11.04 10.65 -39.42
C THR A 60 11.87 11.62 -38.59
N ALA A 61 11.23 12.29 -37.63
CA ALA A 61 11.88 13.18 -36.68
C ALA A 61 11.87 12.56 -35.27
N THR A 62 13.00 12.62 -34.59
CA THR A 62 13.11 12.27 -33.17
C THR A 62 13.14 13.54 -32.32
N GLU A 63 12.23 13.64 -31.36
CA GLU A 63 12.17 14.75 -30.41
C GLU A 63 12.22 14.22 -28.97
N VAL A 64 12.91 14.93 -28.08
CA VAL A 64 12.88 14.65 -26.65
C VAL A 64 12.04 15.72 -25.97
N LYS A 65 10.97 15.31 -25.29
CA LYS A 65 10.17 16.18 -24.42
C LYS A 65 10.48 15.88 -22.96
N SER A 66 10.44 16.90 -22.10
CA SER A 66 10.69 16.71 -20.67
C SER A 66 9.72 17.49 -19.82
N THR A 67 9.36 16.92 -18.67
CA THR A 67 8.60 17.60 -17.63
C THR A 67 9.10 17.16 -16.26
N THR A 68 8.83 17.97 -15.24
CA THR A 68 9.06 17.60 -13.85
C THR A 68 7.73 17.17 -13.25
N LEU A 69 7.69 15.96 -12.71
CA LEU A 69 6.63 15.49 -11.85
C LEU A 69 6.95 15.94 -10.42
N TYR A 70 5.98 16.56 -9.77
CA TYR A 70 6.05 16.97 -8.38
C TYR A 70 5.18 16.04 -7.57
N GLN A 71 5.68 15.56 -6.43
CA GLN A 71 4.84 14.82 -5.50
C GLN A 71 3.71 15.75 -5.02
N GLN A 72 2.47 15.27 -5.11
CA GLN A 72 1.31 15.97 -4.55
C GLN A 72 1.56 16.21 -3.06
N PRO A 73 1.35 17.44 -2.55
CA PRO A 73 1.37 17.66 -1.12
C PRO A 73 0.32 16.76 -0.44
N SER A 74 0.76 16.09 0.62
CA SER A 74 0.07 15.11 1.47
C SER A 74 -1.46 15.20 1.49
N ASN A 75 -2.15 14.17 1.00
CA ASN A 75 -3.28 13.66 1.77
C ASN A 75 -2.64 12.93 2.95
N GLN A 76 -2.72 13.49 4.16
CA GLN A 76 -2.24 12.76 5.34
C GLN A 76 -3.06 11.47 5.46
N ILE A 77 -2.39 10.33 5.59
CA ILE A 77 -3.06 9.09 5.99
C ILE A 77 -3.69 9.38 7.36
N ASN A 78 -5.02 9.42 7.40
CA ASN A 78 -5.75 9.85 8.57
C ASN A 78 -5.97 8.65 9.49
N LEU A 79 -4.94 8.32 10.27
CA LEU A 79 -5.05 7.31 11.33
C LEU A 79 -5.49 8.00 12.62
N SER A 80 -6.67 7.67 13.10
CA SER A 80 -7.27 8.25 14.32
C SER A 80 -7.32 7.28 15.49
N SER A 81 -7.01 6.00 15.29
CA SER A 81 -7.18 4.94 16.29
C SER A 81 -6.13 3.84 16.10
N ALA A 82 -5.75 3.21 17.21
CA ALA A 82 -4.90 2.04 17.24
C ALA A 82 -5.60 0.82 16.65
N ILE A 83 -6.90 0.68 16.94
CA ILE A 83 -7.74 -0.38 16.38
C ILE A 83 -9.02 0.25 15.83
N THR A 84 -9.33 -0.04 14.57
CA THR A 84 -10.64 0.27 13.99
C THR A 84 -11.27 -1.02 13.47
N ALA A 85 -12.44 -1.39 14.00
CA ALA A 85 -13.12 -2.63 13.66
C ALA A 85 -14.57 -2.38 13.25
N ALA A 86 -15.00 -3.09 12.20
CA ALA A 86 -16.40 -3.11 11.78
C ALA A 86 -17.31 -3.76 12.84
N GLY A 87 -16.79 -4.74 13.58
CA GLY A 87 -17.47 -5.40 14.69
C GLY A 87 -17.02 -4.88 16.06
N SER A 88 -17.23 -5.72 17.07
CA SER A 88 -16.84 -5.45 18.45
C SER A 88 -15.34 -5.64 18.65
N VAL A 89 -14.75 -4.85 19.55
CA VAL A 89 -13.36 -5.04 19.97
C VAL A 89 -13.33 -5.51 21.42
N THR A 90 -12.84 -6.73 21.64
CA THR A 90 -12.69 -7.30 22.97
C THR A 90 -11.21 -7.36 23.34
N VAL A 91 -10.82 -6.57 24.35
CA VAL A 91 -9.48 -6.56 24.95
C VAL A 91 -9.57 -7.14 26.36
N GLN A 92 -8.93 -8.27 26.62
CA GLN A 92 -9.02 -8.97 27.91
C GLN A 92 -7.68 -9.64 28.30
N GLY A 93 -7.58 -10.06 29.58
CA GLY A 93 -6.38 -10.70 30.10
C GLY A 93 -5.29 -9.67 30.39
N SER A 94 -4.11 -9.87 29.82
CA SER A 94 -2.95 -8.95 29.92
C SER A 94 -2.73 -8.16 28.63
N ALA A 95 -3.75 -8.09 27.77
CA ALA A 95 -3.68 -7.32 26.54
C ALA A 95 -3.82 -5.82 26.84
N GLU A 96 -3.00 -5.00 26.20
CA GLU A 96 -2.94 -3.55 26.34
C GLU A 96 -3.01 -2.89 24.97
N VAL A 97 -3.77 -1.80 24.87
CA VAL A 97 -3.88 -0.97 23.66
C VAL A 97 -3.58 0.47 24.06
N ASN A 98 -2.45 0.97 23.57
CA ASN A 98 -1.97 2.33 23.75
C ASN A 98 -2.41 3.18 22.55
N GLY A 99 -3.68 3.59 22.55
CA GLY A 99 -4.33 4.43 21.56
C GLY A 99 -5.84 4.23 21.55
N ASP A 100 -6.55 5.00 20.74
CA ASP A 100 -8.02 4.91 20.68
C ASP A 100 -8.47 3.62 19.98
N ILE A 101 -9.64 3.11 20.39
CA ILE A 101 -10.33 1.98 19.75
C ILE A 101 -11.63 2.50 19.17
N SER A 102 -11.81 2.31 17.85
CA SER A 102 -13.04 2.59 17.13
C SER A 102 -13.71 1.28 16.75
N GLU A 103 -14.77 0.90 17.46
CA GLU A 103 -15.54 -0.32 17.19
C GLU A 103 -16.87 0.00 16.52
N ASN A 104 -17.51 -1.02 15.94
CA ASN A 104 -18.79 -0.91 15.22
C ASN A 104 -18.75 0.14 14.09
N THR A 105 -17.55 0.39 13.54
CA THR A 105 -17.28 1.42 12.53
C THR A 105 -16.41 0.78 11.45
N PRO A 106 -16.98 0.32 10.33
CA PRO A 106 -16.20 -0.29 9.26
C PRO A 106 -15.14 0.68 8.75
N PRO A 107 -13.85 0.28 8.71
CA PRO A 107 -12.81 1.14 8.19
C PRO A 107 -12.93 1.27 6.66
N ASP A 108 -12.67 2.48 6.15
CA ASP A 108 -12.67 2.77 4.71
C ASP A 108 -11.24 2.75 4.16
N PHE A 109 -10.93 1.73 3.36
CA PHE A 109 -9.61 1.54 2.77
C PHE A 109 -9.22 2.69 1.85
N GLU A 110 -10.15 3.16 1.02
CA GLU A 110 -9.90 4.23 0.06
C GLU A 110 -9.73 5.58 0.75
N GLU A 111 -10.48 5.84 1.83
CA GLU A 111 -10.29 7.05 2.63
C GLU A 111 -8.93 7.08 3.32
N ILE A 112 -8.49 5.95 3.89
CA ILE A 112 -7.23 5.86 4.63
C ILE A 112 -6.02 5.91 3.70
N PHE A 113 -6.04 5.12 2.63
CA PHE A 113 -4.88 4.94 1.75
C PHE A 113 -4.91 5.80 0.49
N GLY A 114 -6.06 6.38 0.12
CA GLY A 114 -6.22 7.17 -1.09
C GLY A 114 -6.17 6.36 -2.40
N ILE A 115 -6.12 5.03 -2.31
CA ILE A 115 -6.18 4.09 -3.43
C ILE A 115 -7.17 2.97 -3.08
N ASP A 116 -7.72 2.32 -4.11
CA ASP A 116 -8.55 1.15 -3.88
C ASP A 116 -7.70 -0.10 -3.56
N LYS A 117 -8.39 -1.13 -3.05
CA LYS A 117 -7.81 -2.42 -2.70
C LYS A 117 -7.16 -3.14 -3.88
N GLN A 118 -7.72 -3.02 -5.09
CA GLN A 118 -7.19 -3.70 -6.26
C GLN A 118 -5.84 -3.08 -6.65
N HIS A 119 -5.72 -1.75 -6.58
CA HIS A 119 -4.43 -1.08 -6.77
C HIS A 119 -3.45 -1.49 -5.66
N ALA A 120 -3.83 -1.50 -4.38
CA ALA A 120 -2.94 -1.97 -3.33
C ALA A 120 -2.44 -3.41 -3.57
N LYS A 121 -3.31 -4.30 -4.08
CA LYS A 121 -2.98 -5.67 -4.47
C LYS A 121 -2.02 -5.74 -5.65
N ASP A 122 -2.28 -4.98 -6.71
CA ASP A 122 -1.46 -4.96 -7.93
C ASP A 122 -0.04 -4.43 -7.65
N TYR A 123 0.11 -3.62 -6.59
CA TYR A 123 1.38 -3.05 -6.12
C TYR A 123 1.99 -3.77 -4.93
N ALA A 124 1.42 -4.88 -4.49
CA ALA A 124 1.98 -5.65 -3.40
C ALA A 124 3.39 -6.13 -3.75
N ASN A 125 4.37 -5.76 -2.91
CA ASN A 125 5.75 -6.25 -3.02
C ASN A 125 5.79 -7.77 -2.83
N ASN A 126 4.93 -8.29 -1.94
CA ASN A 126 4.77 -9.70 -1.68
C ASN A 126 3.30 -10.09 -1.83
N TYR A 127 3.01 -11.06 -2.70
CA TYR A 127 1.67 -11.56 -2.93
C TYR A 127 1.61 -13.07 -2.69
N TYR A 128 0.71 -13.49 -1.80
CA TYR A 128 0.54 -14.89 -1.40
C TYR A 128 -0.90 -15.34 -1.60
N VAL A 129 -1.07 -16.58 -2.03
CA VAL A 129 -2.37 -17.26 -2.13
C VAL A 129 -2.27 -18.52 -1.28
N ASP A 130 -3.14 -18.64 -0.28
CA ASP A 130 -3.19 -19.74 0.68
C ASP A 130 -1.82 -20.17 1.22
N PRO A 131 -1.02 -19.23 1.74
CA PRO A 131 0.30 -19.56 2.19
C PRO A 131 0.30 -20.47 3.42
N ALA A 132 1.44 -21.10 3.66
CA ALA A 132 1.71 -21.75 4.94
C ALA A 132 1.73 -20.75 6.12
N ASN A 133 1.66 -21.26 7.34
CA ASN A 133 1.79 -20.44 8.55
C ASN A 133 3.12 -19.68 8.57
N ASN A 134 3.16 -18.54 9.26
CA ASN A 134 4.41 -17.82 9.57
C ASN A 134 5.25 -17.42 8.33
N ILE A 135 4.62 -17.03 7.21
CA ILE A 135 5.35 -16.65 5.98
C ILE A 135 6.32 -15.49 6.16
N THR A 136 7.37 -15.49 5.35
CA THR A 136 8.29 -14.36 5.17
C THR A 136 8.71 -14.28 3.70
N PRO A 137 9.13 -13.11 3.20
CA PRO A 137 9.16 -11.81 3.89
C PRO A 137 7.76 -11.18 4.02
N VAL A 138 7.57 -10.38 5.07
CA VAL A 138 6.44 -9.44 5.20
C VAL A 138 7.03 -8.06 5.44
N ALA A 139 7.09 -7.29 4.36
CA ALA A 139 7.70 -5.96 4.29
C ALA A 139 7.00 -5.16 3.18
N ASP A 140 7.19 -3.84 3.21
CA ASP A 140 6.53 -2.90 2.30
C ASP A 140 5.02 -3.19 2.21
N ILE A 141 4.46 -3.50 1.04
CA ILE A 141 3.08 -3.97 0.91
C ILE A 141 3.09 -5.48 0.75
N THR A 142 2.43 -6.18 1.66
CA THR A 142 2.23 -7.61 1.58
C THR A 142 0.74 -7.92 1.51
N TRP A 143 0.33 -8.63 0.47
CA TRP A 143 -1.06 -9.04 0.25
C TRP A 143 -1.18 -10.56 0.36
N ILE A 144 -2.11 -11.03 1.18
CA ILE A 144 -2.44 -12.45 1.34
C ILE A 144 -3.90 -12.67 0.96
N ASP A 145 -4.12 -13.48 -0.08
CA ASP A 145 -5.42 -14.05 -0.37
C ASP A 145 -5.56 -15.42 0.29
N LEU A 146 -6.68 -15.62 0.98
CA LEU A 146 -7.03 -16.90 1.58
C LEU A 146 -8.33 -17.41 0.98
N GLU A 147 -8.49 -18.74 0.99
CA GLU A 147 -9.78 -19.39 0.81
C GLU A 147 -10.80 -18.86 1.82
N GLU A 148 -12.08 -18.95 1.44
CA GLU A 148 -13.19 -18.48 2.27
C GLU A 148 -13.13 -19.08 3.68
N ASN A 149 -13.31 -18.23 4.70
CA ASN A 149 -13.26 -18.59 6.11
C ASN A 149 -11.90 -19.15 6.62
N SER A 150 -10.83 -19.11 5.81
CA SER A 150 -9.49 -19.50 6.24
C SER A 150 -8.81 -18.40 7.06
N SER A 151 -7.77 -18.78 7.80
CA SER A 151 -6.98 -17.86 8.63
C SER A 151 -5.52 -17.88 8.22
N PHE A 152 -4.89 -16.72 8.13
CA PHE A 152 -3.44 -16.63 8.18
C PHE A 152 -3.01 -16.87 9.62
N ILE A 153 -2.14 -17.86 9.84
CA ILE A 153 -1.78 -18.33 11.17
C ILE A 153 -0.34 -17.94 11.49
N ILE A 154 -0.16 -17.27 12.63
CA ILE A 154 1.13 -17.01 13.26
C ILE A 154 1.19 -17.85 14.53
N SER A 155 1.95 -18.95 14.48
CA SER A 155 2.01 -19.98 15.54
C SER A 155 3.36 -20.10 16.24
N SER A 156 4.38 -19.43 15.71
CA SER A 156 5.74 -19.34 16.25
C SER A 156 6.28 -17.92 16.13
N ASN A 157 7.56 -17.70 16.47
CA ASN A 157 8.21 -16.41 16.33
C ASN A 157 8.09 -15.89 14.90
N TRP A 158 7.60 -14.66 14.75
CA TRP A 158 7.35 -14.05 13.46
C TRP A 158 7.53 -12.54 13.55
N GLU A 159 8.16 -11.99 12.52
CA GLU A 159 8.48 -10.57 12.41
C GLU A 159 8.05 -10.08 11.03
N GLY A 160 7.49 -8.88 10.98
CA GLY A 160 7.12 -8.22 9.73
C GLY A 160 7.04 -6.71 9.89
N SER A 161 6.99 -6.01 8.77
CA SER A 161 6.84 -4.55 8.75
C SER A 161 6.04 -4.06 7.53
N GLY A 162 5.69 -2.78 7.52
CA GLY A 162 4.98 -2.13 6.42
C GLY A 162 3.47 -2.28 6.52
N ILE A 163 2.80 -2.57 5.41
CA ILE A 163 1.37 -2.83 5.33
C ILE A 163 1.15 -4.30 5.01
N LEU A 164 0.53 -5.02 5.95
CA LEU A 164 0.05 -6.38 5.73
C LEU A 164 -1.47 -6.34 5.50
N ILE A 165 -1.91 -6.80 4.33
CA ILE A 165 -3.31 -6.91 3.94
C ILE A 165 -3.67 -8.39 3.85
N VAL A 166 -4.64 -8.84 4.63
CA VAL A 166 -5.11 -10.23 4.62
C VAL A 166 -6.58 -10.24 4.18
N ASN A 167 -6.82 -10.76 2.99
CA ASN A 167 -8.14 -11.10 2.50
C ASN A 167 -8.59 -12.44 3.10
N GLY A 168 -8.97 -12.39 4.38
CA GLY A 168 -9.38 -13.52 5.21
C GLY A 168 -9.18 -13.20 6.69
N ASN A 169 -9.15 -14.22 7.55
CA ASN A 169 -8.98 -14.05 8.99
C ASN A 169 -7.48 -14.02 9.40
N LEU A 170 -7.18 -13.47 10.58
CA LEU A 170 -5.85 -13.54 11.21
C LEU A 170 -5.94 -14.24 12.58
N ASN A 171 -5.09 -15.24 12.80
CA ASN A 171 -4.96 -15.91 14.09
C ASN A 171 -3.50 -15.91 14.57
N VAL A 172 -3.25 -15.23 15.70
CA VAL A 172 -1.94 -15.11 16.32
C VAL A 172 -1.95 -15.85 17.66
N SER A 173 -1.26 -16.98 17.69
CA SER A 173 -1.02 -17.80 18.89
C SER A 173 0.47 -17.90 19.26
N GLY A 174 1.36 -17.56 18.33
CA GLY A 174 2.81 -17.48 18.54
C GLY A 174 3.29 -16.13 19.09
N ASN A 175 4.60 -15.90 19.03
CA ASN A 175 5.19 -14.61 19.32
C ASN A 175 5.26 -13.78 18.04
N MET A 176 4.63 -12.61 18.02
CA MET A 176 4.58 -11.73 16.84
C MET A 176 5.18 -10.37 17.17
N TYR A 177 6.03 -9.86 16.29
CA TYR A 177 6.41 -8.45 16.26
C TYR A 177 6.04 -7.86 14.90
N PHE A 178 5.29 -6.77 14.87
CA PHE A 178 4.97 -6.10 13.62
C PHE A 178 5.03 -4.58 13.77
N GLN A 179 5.66 -3.94 12.78
CA GLN A 179 5.76 -2.48 12.69
C GLN A 179 4.99 -1.98 11.46
N GLY A 180 3.91 -1.21 11.64
CA GLY A 180 3.17 -0.60 10.54
C GLY A 180 1.65 -0.82 10.59
N ILE A 181 1.00 -1.01 9.45
CA ILE A 181 -0.46 -1.23 9.39
C ILE A 181 -0.77 -2.70 9.09
N VAL A 182 -1.74 -3.25 9.82
CA VAL A 182 -2.36 -4.53 9.49
C VAL A 182 -3.83 -4.29 9.14
N TRP A 183 -4.23 -4.79 7.97
CA TRP A 183 -5.58 -4.69 7.45
C TRP A 183 -6.15 -6.08 7.20
N ILE A 184 -7.16 -6.47 7.96
CA ILE A 184 -7.77 -7.80 7.92
C ILE A 184 -9.20 -7.68 7.42
N MET A 185 -9.55 -8.43 6.38
CA MET A 185 -10.90 -8.38 5.79
C MET A 185 -11.90 -9.33 6.49
N GLY A 186 -11.42 -10.17 7.40
CA GLY A 186 -12.22 -11.01 8.28
C GLY A 186 -11.92 -10.76 9.76
N ASN A 187 -12.05 -11.79 10.57
CA ASN A 187 -11.85 -11.74 12.02
C ASN A 187 -10.38 -11.71 12.42
N VAL A 188 -10.12 -11.08 13.57
CA VAL A 188 -8.82 -11.12 14.24
C VAL A 188 -8.94 -11.82 15.60
N ARG A 189 -8.08 -12.82 15.80
CA ARG A 189 -7.88 -13.45 17.11
C ARG A 189 -6.42 -13.44 17.49
N ILE A 190 -6.08 -12.70 18.54
CA ILE A 190 -4.75 -12.69 19.14
C ILE A 190 -4.85 -13.29 20.54
N SER A 191 -4.06 -14.34 20.77
CA SER A 191 -4.00 -15.05 22.06
C SER A 191 -2.56 -15.37 22.51
N GLY A 192 -1.58 -15.22 21.61
CA GLY A 192 -0.16 -15.34 21.90
C GLY A 192 0.45 -14.05 22.47
N ASN A 193 1.79 -13.95 22.45
CA ASN A 193 2.48 -12.72 22.80
C ASN A 193 2.69 -11.90 21.52
N ALA A 194 1.88 -10.87 21.30
CA ALA A 194 1.93 -10.08 20.08
C ALA A 194 2.23 -8.63 20.43
N ASN A 195 3.31 -8.08 19.91
CA ASN A 195 3.59 -6.65 20.00
C ASN A 195 3.41 -6.03 18.61
N PHE A 196 2.58 -5.00 18.58
CA PHE A 196 2.14 -4.33 17.38
C PHE A 196 2.42 -2.83 17.50
N ASP A 197 3.49 -2.36 16.88
CA ASP A 197 3.82 -0.94 16.81
C ASP A 197 3.16 -0.38 15.55
N GLY A 198 1.89 0.02 15.64
CA GLY A 198 1.04 0.15 14.47
C GLY A 198 -0.43 0.51 14.68
N ALA A 199 -1.17 0.51 13.56
CA ALA A 199 -2.63 0.52 13.54
C ALA A 199 -3.21 -0.78 12.94
N LEU A 200 -4.28 -1.30 13.56
CA LEU A 200 -5.00 -2.51 13.17
C LEU A 200 -6.39 -2.16 12.65
N PHE A 201 -6.67 -2.55 11.41
CA PHE A 201 -7.98 -2.40 10.78
C PHE A 201 -8.61 -3.77 10.56
N VAL A 202 -9.86 -3.93 11.00
CA VAL A 202 -10.62 -5.16 10.88
C VAL A 202 -11.94 -4.86 10.19
N GLU A 203 -12.08 -5.33 8.95
CA GLU A 203 -13.34 -5.23 8.21
C GLU A 203 -14.27 -6.41 8.51
N SER A 204 -15.48 -6.29 7.98
CA SER A 204 -16.48 -7.33 7.89
C SER A 204 -16.85 -7.51 6.42
N THR A 205 -16.80 -8.73 5.90
CA THR A 205 -17.63 -9.09 4.75
C THR A 205 -19.04 -9.40 5.25
N ILE A 206 -20.06 -9.25 4.40
CA ILE A 206 -21.50 -9.35 4.77
C ILE A 206 -21.87 -10.65 5.53
N GLU A 207 -21.02 -11.68 5.49
CA GLU A 207 -21.24 -12.99 6.12
C GLU A 207 -20.43 -13.24 7.41
N ILE A 208 -19.51 -12.35 7.80
CA ILE A 208 -18.59 -12.52 8.94
C ILE A 208 -18.60 -11.25 9.80
N ASP A 209 -18.92 -11.35 11.09
CA ASP A 209 -18.73 -10.24 12.03
C ASP A 209 -17.24 -9.84 12.03
N GLY A 210 -16.92 -8.57 11.79
CA GLY A 210 -15.55 -8.06 11.72
C GLY A 210 -14.98 -7.82 13.11
N ASP A 211 -14.98 -8.85 13.96
CA ASP A 211 -14.60 -8.75 15.36
C ASP A 211 -13.08 -8.83 15.55
N ALA A 212 -12.59 -8.09 16.54
CA ALA A 212 -11.21 -8.19 17.01
C ALA A 212 -11.18 -8.66 18.46
N THR A 213 -10.59 -9.83 18.70
CA THR A 213 -10.38 -10.35 20.06
C THR A 213 -8.89 -10.40 20.38
N LEU A 214 -8.48 -9.59 21.35
CA LEU A 214 -7.12 -9.54 21.86
C LEU A 214 -7.12 -10.10 23.28
N THR A 215 -6.38 -11.20 23.44
CA THR A 215 -6.19 -11.94 24.69
C THR A 215 -4.73 -12.33 24.84
N GLY A 216 -4.31 -12.73 26.04
CA GLY A 216 -2.90 -13.06 26.31
C GLY A 216 -2.08 -11.82 26.63
N ASN A 217 -0.79 -11.82 26.28
CA ASN A 217 0.11 -10.67 26.47
C ASN A 217 0.30 -9.96 25.12
N CYS A 218 -0.74 -9.29 24.65
CA CYS A 218 -0.69 -8.51 23.42
C CYS A 218 -0.58 -7.02 23.74
N GLU A 219 0.29 -6.30 23.04
CA GLU A 219 0.44 -4.86 23.16
C GLU A 219 0.28 -4.22 21.78
N VAL A 220 -0.60 -3.23 21.68
CA VAL A 220 -0.78 -2.40 20.48
C VAL A 220 -0.34 -0.98 20.81
N ASN A 221 0.72 -0.49 20.18
CA ASN A 221 1.27 0.84 20.37
C ASN A 221 1.02 1.71 19.15
N PHE A 222 0.24 2.77 19.30
CA PHE A 222 -0.14 3.64 18.19
C PHE A 222 0.50 5.02 18.28
N ASP A 223 1.23 5.39 17.22
CA ASP A 223 1.67 6.76 16.97
C ASP A 223 1.38 7.13 15.50
N SER A 224 0.36 7.96 15.30
CA SER A 224 -0.09 8.36 13.96
C SER A 224 0.95 9.15 13.18
N ASN A 225 1.84 9.89 13.85
CA ASN A 225 2.85 10.70 13.16
C ASN A 225 3.93 9.80 12.56
N VAL A 226 4.40 8.82 13.33
CA VAL A 226 5.42 7.86 12.89
C VAL A 226 4.87 6.98 11.75
N LEU A 227 3.66 6.43 11.93
CA LEU A 227 3.04 5.56 10.93
C LEU A 227 2.74 6.27 9.60
N SER A 228 2.26 7.51 9.66
CA SER A 228 1.93 8.26 8.44
C SER A 228 3.18 8.63 7.62
N GLU A 229 4.32 8.92 8.26
CA GLU A 229 5.57 9.22 7.56
C GLU A 229 6.15 8.00 6.83
N ASP A 230 6.21 6.84 7.51
CA ASP A 230 6.76 5.61 6.92
C ASP A 230 5.91 5.10 5.75
N ILE A 231 4.59 5.15 5.87
CA ILE A 231 3.68 4.63 4.84
C ILE A 231 3.57 5.58 3.65
N TYR A 232 3.57 6.89 3.87
CA TYR A 232 3.51 7.87 2.78
C TYR A 232 4.74 7.78 1.84
N ASN A 233 5.90 7.41 2.39
CA ASN A 233 7.11 7.22 1.60
C ASN A 233 7.06 5.96 0.72
N MET A 234 6.03 5.12 0.83
CA MET A 234 5.88 3.96 -0.03
C MET A 234 5.45 4.38 -1.44
N PRO A 235 6.05 3.81 -2.51
CA PRO A 235 5.85 4.29 -3.88
C PRO A 235 4.38 4.33 -4.35
N VAL A 236 3.52 3.42 -3.86
CA VAL A 236 2.12 3.33 -4.31
C VAL A 236 1.25 4.50 -3.83
N PHE A 237 1.53 5.08 -2.65
CA PHE A 237 0.72 6.17 -2.09
C PHE A 237 1.28 7.55 -2.45
N SER A 238 2.45 7.59 -3.11
CA SER A 238 3.03 8.81 -3.64
C SER A 238 2.39 9.18 -4.98
N SER A 239 1.41 10.09 -4.95
CA SER A 239 0.86 10.66 -6.18
C SER A 239 1.74 11.80 -6.69
N TYR A 240 1.98 11.85 -8.01
CA TYR A 240 2.75 12.93 -8.64
C TYR A 240 1.89 13.70 -9.66
N TYR A 241 2.07 15.02 -9.71
CA TYR A 241 1.41 15.90 -10.66
C TYR A 241 2.40 16.68 -11.51
N ILE A 242 1.95 17.05 -12.72
CA ILE A 242 2.71 17.85 -13.65
C ILE A 242 2.32 19.31 -13.43
N THR A 243 3.27 20.15 -13.00
CA THR A 243 3.02 21.59 -12.82
C THR A 243 3.08 22.33 -14.14
N ASN A 244 4.05 22.02 -15.00
CA ASN A 244 4.28 22.69 -16.29
C ASN A 244 4.92 21.75 -17.32
N TRP A 245 4.62 22.00 -18.61
CA TRP A 245 5.21 21.31 -19.74
C TRP A 245 6.30 22.20 -20.37
N ASN A 246 7.51 21.66 -20.55
CA ASN A 246 8.60 22.30 -21.31
C ASN A 246 8.70 21.69 -22.72
#